data_AF-D2VXY2-F1
#
_entry.id   AF-D2VXY2-F1
#
_cell.length_a   1.000
_cell.length_b   1.000
_cell.length_c   1.000
_cell.angle_alpha   90.00
_cell.angle_beta   90.00
_cell.angle_gamma   90.00
#
_symmetry.space_group_name_H-M   'P 1'
#
loop_
_entity.id
_entity.type
_entity.pdbx_description
1 polymer ?
#
loop_
_entity_poly.entity_id
_entity_poly.type
_entity_poly.pdbx_seq_one_letter_code
_entity_poly.pdbx_strand_id
1 'polypeptide(L)'
;MSNFVDLPSELQIEIFSNLSVKHLKNILSINKSTHEQLVQSETFWRTLIKNYSKLLGSDSRVEKSVQELLEIAEIKKKFIELIEMKKRNTEEFQMTSLKLKYMLRELEMDQREMQARNESVLLLGGTISDQLNIGMERMKQECENVKKEKEEIEEKLRKLIID
;
A
#
# COMPACT_ATOMS: atom_id res chain seq x y z
N MET A 1 -12.79 33.19 16.98
CA MET A 1 -11.76 32.20 16.64
C MET A 1 -11.37 32.48 15.19
N SER A 2 -10.10 32.72 14.89
CA SER A 2 -9.63 32.91 13.51
C SER A 2 -9.64 31.56 12.79
N ASN A 3 -10.37 31.47 11.69
CA ASN A 3 -10.39 30.27 10.87
C ASN A 3 -9.13 30.22 10.01
N PHE A 4 -8.71 29.02 9.61
CA PHE A 4 -7.55 28.84 8.72
C PHE A 4 -7.66 29.64 7.42
N VAL A 5 -8.89 29.83 6.92
CA VAL A 5 -9.20 30.60 5.71
C VAL A 5 -8.93 32.10 5.87
N ASP A 6 -8.82 32.58 7.11
CA ASP A 6 -8.57 33.99 7.42
C ASP A 6 -7.06 34.32 7.41
N LEU A 7 -6.19 33.32 7.23
CA LEU A 7 -4.75 33.53 7.11
C LEU A 7 -4.40 34.18 5.75
N PRO A 8 -3.37 35.03 5.68
CA PRO A 8 -2.78 35.46 4.43
C PRO A 8 -2.44 34.29 3.51
N SER A 9 -2.63 34.49 2.20
CA SER A 9 -2.42 33.47 1.18
C SER A 9 -1.02 32.86 1.24
N GLU A 10 -0.01 33.66 1.56
CA GLU A 10 1.38 33.23 1.66
C GLU A 10 1.57 32.22 2.79
N LEU A 11 0.99 32.48 3.96
CA LEU A 11 1.07 31.59 5.12
C LEU A 11 0.28 30.30 4.89
N GLN A 12 -0.87 30.37 4.23
CA GLN A 12 -1.61 29.16 3.84
C GLN A 12 -0.76 28.29 2.90
N ILE A 13 -0.15 28.89 1.88
CA ILE A 13 0.72 28.19 0.92
C ILE A 13 1.92 27.57 1.64
N GLU A 14 2.56 28.28 2.56
CA GLU A 14 3.71 27.77 3.31
C GLU A 14 3.33 26.57 4.20
N ILE A 15 2.20 26.66 4.91
CA ILE A 15 1.67 25.55 5.72
C ILE A 15 1.39 24.34 4.83
N PHE A 16 0.70 24.54 3.70
CA PHE A 16 0.37 23.44 2.78
C PHE A 16 1.61 22.83 2.11
N SER A 17 2.64 23.64 1.81
CA SER A 17 3.89 23.17 1.17
C SER A 17 4.74 22.28 2.08
N ASN A 18 4.59 22.45 3.41
CA ASN A 18 5.25 21.62 4.41
C ASN A 18 4.50 20.33 4.76
N LEU A 19 3.25 20.17 4.27
CA LEU A 19 2.49 18.95 4.47
C LEU A 19 2.94 17.84 3.50
N SER A 20 2.87 16.60 3.99
CA SER A 20 3.19 15.40 3.20
C SER A 20 2.41 15.35 1.87
N VAL A 21 2.98 14.80 0.79
CA VAL A 21 2.25 14.56 -0.47
C VAL A 21 0.95 13.78 -0.24
N LYS A 22 0.90 12.94 0.80
CA LYS A 22 -0.30 12.18 1.21
C LYS A 22 -1.47 13.08 1.59
N HIS A 23 -1.20 14.30 2.07
CA HIS A 23 -2.22 15.28 2.45
C HIS A 23 -2.69 16.14 1.26
N LEU A 24 -1.99 16.12 0.13
CA LEU A 24 -2.27 16.98 -1.03
C LEU A 24 -3.71 16.80 -1.54
N LYS A 25 -4.19 15.55 -1.60
CA LYS A 25 -5.57 15.25 -2.00
C LYS A 25 -6.58 15.91 -1.07
N ASN A 26 -6.35 15.83 0.24
CA ASN A 26 -7.26 16.37 1.24
C ASN A 26 -7.24 17.90 1.20
N ILE A 27 -6.05 18.51 1.08
CA ILE A 27 -5.85 19.95 0.96
C ILE A 27 -6.58 20.51 -0.27
N LEU A 28 -6.39 19.89 -1.44
CA LEU A 28 -7.05 20.29 -2.69
C LEU A 28 -8.57 20.08 -2.67
N SER A 29 -9.10 19.38 -1.67
CA SER A 29 -10.53 19.10 -1.52
C SER A 29 -11.20 19.95 -0.42
N ILE A 30 -10.46 20.83 0.27
CA ILE A 30 -11.00 21.63 1.39
C ILE A 30 -12.14 22.55 0.93
N ASN A 31 -11.87 23.36 -0.10
CA ASN A 31 -12.88 24.18 -0.76
C ASN A 31 -12.34 24.63 -2.14
N LYS A 32 -13.23 25.18 -2.97
CA LYS A 32 -12.91 25.61 -4.34
C LYS A 32 -11.84 26.72 -4.37
N SER A 33 -11.88 27.66 -3.42
CA SER A 33 -10.92 28.77 -3.37
C SER A 33 -9.50 28.29 -3.04
N THR A 34 -9.33 27.43 -2.03
CA THR A 34 -8.05 26.81 -1.69
C THR A 34 -7.53 25.94 -2.83
N HIS A 35 -8.42 25.21 -3.51
CA HIS A 35 -8.05 24.44 -4.69
C HIS A 35 -7.47 25.33 -5.80
N GLU A 36 -8.20 26.37 -6.20
CA GLU A 36 -7.78 27.30 -7.26
C GLU A 36 -6.49 28.02 -6.88
N GLN A 37 -6.38 28.50 -5.64
CA GLN A 37 -5.20 29.17 -5.11
C GLN A 37 -3.95 28.28 -5.19
N LEU A 38 -4.05 27.00 -4.79
CA LEU A 38 -2.91 26.09 -4.79
C LEU A 38 -2.54 25.59 -6.18
N VAL A 39 -3.55 25.33 -7.03
CA VAL A 39 -3.30 24.92 -8.42
C VAL A 39 -2.61 26.03 -9.22
N GLN A 40 -2.96 27.29 -8.96
CA GLN A 40 -2.37 28.44 -9.63
C GLN A 40 -1.06 28.93 -8.99
N SER A 41 -0.77 28.53 -7.74
CA SER A 41 0.43 28.96 -7.04
C SER A 41 1.67 28.20 -7.51
N GLU A 42 2.47 28.87 -8.33
CA GLU A 42 3.76 28.34 -8.78
C GLU A 42 4.71 28.09 -7.58
N THR A 43 4.69 28.98 -6.59
CA THR A 43 5.50 28.90 -5.36
C THR A 43 5.18 27.65 -4.55
N PHE A 44 3.90 27.29 -4.47
CA PHE A 44 3.46 26.06 -3.81
C PHE A 44 4.07 24.82 -4.46
N TRP A 45 3.90 24.68 -5.79
CA TRP A 45 4.43 23.52 -6.52
C TRP A 45 5.95 23.43 -6.51
N ARG A 46 6.65 24.57 -6.65
CA ARG A 46 8.12 24.64 -6.54
C ARG A 46 8.60 24.17 -5.18
N THR A 47 7.94 24.62 -4.11
CA THR A 47 8.31 24.25 -2.73
C THR A 47 8.01 22.77 -2.47
N LEU A 48 6.86 22.27 -2.93
CA LEU A 48 6.50 20.87 -2.87
C LEU A 48 7.57 20.01 -3.58
N ILE A 49 7.93 20.34 -4.81
CA ILE A 49 8.96 19.64 -5.58
C ILE A 49 10.30 19.67 -4.85
N LYS A 50 10.72 20.84 -4.35
CA LYS A 50 11.97 20.97 -3.59
C LYS A 50 11.98 20.07 -2.36
N ASN A 51 10.88 20.01 -1.61
CA ASN A 51 10.74 19.20 -0.40
C ASN A 51 10.77 17.69 -0.68
N TYR A 52 10.31 17.25 -1.86
CA TYR A 52 10.27 15.83 -2.25
C TYR A 52 11.27 15.42 -3.34
N SER A 53 12.14 16.34 -3.79
CA SER A 53 13.16 16.07 -4.83
C SER A 53 14.12 14.94 -4.44
N LYS A 54 14.40 14.77 -3.14
CA LYS A 54 15.16 13.63 -2.61
C LYS A 54 14.50 12.27 -2.85
N LEU A 55 13.17 12.20 -2.91
CA LEU A 55 12.43 10.97 -3.25
C LEU A 55 12.46 10.68 -4.75
N LEU A 56 12.71 11.71 -5.58
CA LEU A 56 12.73 11.62 -7.04
C LEU A 56 14.13 11.31 -7.60
N GLY A 57 15.14 11.15 -6.75
CA GLY A 57 16.49 10.72 -7.15
C GLY A 57 17.28 11.75 -7.97
N SER A 58 16.79 12.99 -8.09
CA SER A 58 17.51 14.06 -8.80
C SER A 58 18.54 14.69 -7.87
N ASP A 59 19.79 14.26 -8.01
CA ASP A 59 20.93 14.93 -7.41
C ASP A 59 21.17 16.27 -8.12
N SER A 60 21.48 17.31 -7.34
CA SER A 60 21.97 18.63 -7.73
C SER A 60 20.99 19.69 -8.30
N ARG A 61 20.99 20.83 -7.59
CA ARG A 61 20.98 22.23 -8.07
C ARG A 61 20.36 22.47 -9.46
N VAL A 62 19.09 22.90 -9.51
CA VAL A 62 18.51 23.45 -10.75
C VAL A 62 18.00 24.87 -10.50
N GLU A 63 18.76 25.83 -11.02
CA GLU A 63 18.29 27.17 -11.40
C GLU A 63 17.80 27.10 -12.86
N LYS A 64 16.56 27.55 -13.13
CA LYS A 64 16.11 28.42 -14.25
C LYS A 64 14.70 28.06 -14.77
N SER A 65 13.89 29.11 -14.79
CA SER A 65 12.41 29.19 -14.85
C SER A 65 11.68 28.76 -16.12
N VAL A 66 12.38 28.32 -17.17
CA VAL A 66 11.73 27.76 -18.38
C VAL A 66 11.95 26.24 -18.48
N GLN A 67 13.05 25.73 -17.93
CA GLN A 67 13.27 24.30 -17.74
C GLN A 67 12.31 23.75 -16.67
N GLU A 68 12.06 24.54 -15.62
CA GLU A 68 11.17 24.18 -14.51
C GLU A 68 9.72 23.91 -14.94
N LEU A 69 9.18 24.56 -15.98
CA LEU A 69 7.81 24.30 -16.45
C LEU A 69 7.68 22.99 -17.26
N LEU A 70 8.69 22.68 -18.08
CA LEU A 70 8.79 21.38 -18.77
C LEU A 70 9.09 20.25 -17.77
N GLU A 71 9.94 20.52 -16.79
CA GLU A 71 10.19 19.63 -15.65
C GLU A 71 8.92 19.42 -14.82
N ILE A 72 8.10 20.44 -14.56
CA ILE A 72 6.82 20.28 -13.83
C ILE A 72 5.87 19.35 -14.59
N ALA A 73 5.76 19.47 -15.91
CA ALA A 73 4.92 18.59 -16.71
C ALA A 73 5.43 17.14 -16.70
N GLU A 74 6.75 16.94 -16.83
CA GLU A 74 7.38 15.62 -16.72
C GLU A 74 7.28 15.03 -15.31
N ILE A 75 7.46 15.84 -14.28
CA ILE A 75 7.35 15.45 -12.87
C ILE A 75 5.91 15.08 -12.56
N LYS A 76 4.91 15.84 -13.05
CA LYS A 76 3.50 15.48 -12.91
C LYS A 76 3.21 14.13 -13.56
N LYS A 77 3.75 13.88 -14.76
CA LYS A 77 3.63 12.58 -15.43
C LYS A 77 4.26 11.46 -14.59
N LYS A 78 5.48 11.67 -14.07
CA LYS A 78 6.15 10.72 -13.17
C LYS A 78 5.35 10.46 -11.88
N PHE A 79 4.74 11.47 -11.29
CA PHE A 79 3.87 11.30 -10.12
C PHE A 79 2.62 10.49 -10.46
N ILE A 80 1.99 10.74 -11.60
CA ILE A 80 0.84 9.94 -12.07
C ILE A 80 1.27 8.49 -12.28
N GLU A 81 2.39 8.24 -12.95
CA GLU A 81 2.93 6.89 -13.16
C GLU A 81 3.24 6.18 -11.84
N LEU A 82 3.82 6.88 -10.87
CA LEU A 82 4.08 6.35 -9.52
C LEU A 82 2.78 6.00 -8.78
N ILE A 83 1.75 6.85 -8.87
CA ILE A 83 0.43 6.60 -8.28
C ILE A 83 -0.21 5.36 -8.93
N GLU A 84 -0.18 5.27 -10.25
CA GLU A 84 -0.75 4.14 -10.99
C GLU A 84 0.00 2.83 -10.70
N MET A 85 1.33 2.89 -10.59
CA MET A 85 2.15 1.74 -10.20
C MET A 85 1.86 1.30 -8.76
N LYS A 86 1.77 2.24 -7.81
CA LYS A 86 1.35 1.92 -6.43
C LYS A 86 -0.03 1.29 -6.38
N LYS A 87 -0.97 1.80 -7.19
CA LYS A 87 -2.34 1.26 -7.29
C LYS A 87 -2.31 -0.19 -7.80
N ARG A 88 -1.62 -0.45 -8.91
CA ARG A 88 -1.46 -1.80 -9.48
C ARG A 88 -0.84 -2.77 -8.48
N ASN A 89 0.26 -2.36 -7.83
CA ASN A 89 0.91 -3.21 -6.83
C ASN A 89 -0.03 -3.52 -5.66
N THR A 90 -0.82 -2.53 -5.21
CA THR A 90 -1.80 -2.74 -4.14
C THR A 90 -2.88 -3.73 -4.55
N GLU A 91 -3.41 -3.61 -5.77
CA GLU A 91 -4.40 -4.55 -6.33
C GLU A 91 -3.83 -5.96 -6.45
N GLU A 92 -2.58 -6.11 -6.89
CA GLU A 92 -1.88 -7.39 -6.99
C GLU A 92 -1.68 -8.06 -5.61
N PHE A 93 -1.22 -7.30 -4.61
CA PHE A 93 -1.09 -7.81 -3.25
C PHE A 93 -2.44 -8.18 -2.63
N GLN A 94 -3.50 -7.41 -2.90
CA GLN A 94 -4.86 -7.74 -2.45
C GLN A 94 -5.36 -9.06 -3.07
N MET A 95 -5.16 -9.24 -4.38
CA MET A 95 -5.52 -10.48 -5.07
C MET A 95 -4.73 -11.68 -4.54
N THR A 96 -3.43 -11.51 -4.30
CA THR A 96 -2.58 -12.57 -3.75
C THR A 96 -3.00 -12.93 -2.32
N SER A 97 -3.29 -11.93 -1.48
CA SER A 97 -3.82 -12.15 -0.12
C SER A 97 -5.15 -12.93 -0.14
N LEU A 98 -6.05 -12.60 -1.07
CA LEU A 98 -7.31 -13.30 -1.25
C LEU A 98 -7.08 -14.77 -1.68
N LYS A 99 -6.15 -15.02 -2.61
CA LYS A 99 -5.80 -16.37 -3.05
C LYS A 99 -5.25 -17.21 -1.90
N LEU A 100 -4.31 -16.68 -1.12
CA LEU A 100 -3.75 -17.37 0.05
C LEU A 100 -4.82 -17.68 1.09
N LYS A 101 -5.80 -16.79 1.28
CA LYS A 101 -6.95 -17.02 2.17
C LYS A 101 -7.81 -18.21 1.71
N TYR A 102 -8.04 -18.36 0.41
CA TYR A 102 -8.77 -19.53 -0.11
C TYR A 102 -7.98 -20.82 0.07
N MET A 103 -6.67 -20.81 -0.23
CA MET A 103 -5.80 -21.97 -0.05
C MET A 103 -5.77 -22.44 1.41
N LEU A 104 -5.64 -21.51 2.37
CA LEU A 104 -5.73 -21.82 3.81
C LEU A 104 -7.04 -22.51 4.17
N ARG A 105 -8.16 -22.03 3.62
CA ARG A 105 -9.48 -22.59 3.90
C ARG A 105 -9.62 -24.02 3.35
N GLU A 106 -9.09 -24.30 2.16
CA GLU A 106 -9.08 -25.63 1.57
C GLU A 106 -8.23 -26.59 2.41
N LEU A 107 -7.01 -26.19 2.75
CA LEU A 107 -6.11 -27.01 3.58
C LEU A 107 -6.69 -27.29 4.98
N GLU A 108 -7.34 -26.31 5.62
CA GLU A 108 -8.05 -26.52 6.90
C GLU A 108 -9.20 -27.52 6.77
N MET A 109 -9.88 -27.54 5.64
CA MET A 109 -10.95 -28.50 5.35
C MET A 109 -10.39 -29.91 5.18
N ASP A 110 -9.35 -30.06 4.35
CA ASP A 110 -8.67 -31.33 4.10
C ASP A 110 -8.07 -31.89 5.39
N GLN A 111 -7.51 -31.02 6.25
CA GLN A 111 -7.03 -31.40 7.57
C GLN A 111 -8.14 -31.97 8.45
N ARG A 112 -9.32 -31.33 8.50
CA ARG A 112 -10.46 -31.84 9.27
C ARG A 112 -10.95 -33.19 8.74
N GLU A 113 -11.02 -33.34 7.41
CA GLU A 113 -11.45 -34.59 6.80
C GLU A 113 -10.47 -35.72 7.08
N MET A 114 -9.17 -35.46 6.93
CA MET A 114 -8.14 -36.45 7.21
C MET A 114 -8.10 -36.83 8.70
N GLN A 115 -8.33 -35.87 9.60
CA GLN A 115 -8.43 -36.14 11.03
C GLN A 115 -9.63 -37.04 11.35
N ALA A 116 -10.82 -36.76 10.80
CA ALA A 116 -12.00 -37.61 10.96
C ALA A 116 -11.79 -39.03 10.41
N ARG A 117 -11.11 -39.16 9.26
CA ARG A 117 -10.74 -40.47 8.69
C ARG A 117 -9.78 -41.22 9.61
N ASN A 118 -8.78 -40.54 10.16
CA ASN A 118 -7.80 -41.18 11.06
C ASN A 118 -8.45 -41.67 12.35
N GLU A 119 -9.32 -40.86 12.97
CA GLU A 119 -10.09 -41.26 14.16
C GLU A 119 -10.96 -42.50 13.89
N SER A 120 -11.61 -42.55 12.72
CA SER A 120 -12.38 -43.74 12.29
C SER A 120 -11.50 -44.98 12.10
N VAL A 121 -10.34 -44.86 11.46
CA VAL A 121 -9.38 -45.96 11.26
C VAL A 121 -8.84 -46.48 12.59
N LEU A 122 -8.54 -45.59 13.54
CA LEU A 122 -8.11 -45.93 14.91
C LEU A 122 -9.19 -46.73 15.66
N LEU A 123 -10.45 -46.28 15.60
CA LEU A 123 -11.58 -46.98 16.23
C LEU A 123 -11.81 -48.38 15.66
N LEU A 124 -11.53 -48.57 14.37
CA LEU A 124 -11.66 -49.85 13.67
C LEU A 124 -10.41 -50.75 13.78
N GLY A 125 -9.38 -50.33 14.53
CA GLY A 125 -8.14 -51.09 14.71
C GLY A 125 -7.26 -51.17 13.46
N GLY A 126 -7.39 -50.22 12.53
CA GLY A 126 -6.69 -50.23 11.25
C GLY A 126 -5.20 -49.87 11.36
N THR A 127 -4.36 -50.60 10.64
CA THR A 127 -2.89 -50.46 10.62
C THR A 127 -2.35 -49.28 9.82
N ILE A 128 -3.22 -48.45 9.25
CA ILE A 128 -2.87 -47.33 8.33
C ILE A 128 -2.78 -45.98 9.07
N SER A 129 -3.10 -45.94 10.38
CA SER A 129 -3.12 -44.69 11.17
C SER A 129 -1.79 -43.93 11.13
N ASP A 130 -0.65 -44.62 11.15
CA ASP A 130 0.67 -43.97 11.09
C ASP A 130 0.93 -43.26 9.76
N GLN A 131 0.45 -43.82 8.64
CA GLN A 131 0.56 -43.16 7.33
C GLN A 131 -0.32 -41.90 7.26
N LEU A 132 -1.52 -41.96 7.85
CA LEU A 132 -2.42 -40.80 7.95
C LEU A 132 -1.84 -39.71 8.86
N ASN A 133 -1.18 -40.09 9.97
CA ASN A 133 -0.48 -39.16 10.86
C ASN A 133 0.64 -38.40 10.14
N ILE A 134 1.44 -39.09 9.33
CA ILE A 134 2.50 -38.46 8.51
C ILE A 134 1.88 -37.48 7.49
N GLY A 135 0.77 -37.86 6.86
CA GLY A 135 0.03 -36.98 5.94
C GLY A 135 -0.50 -35.71 6.62
N MET A 136 -1.11 -35.86 7.80
CA MET A 136 -1.60 -34.73 8.59
C MET A 136 -0.47 -33.77 9.00
N GLU A 137 0.67 -34.30 9.39
CA GLU A 137 1.80 -33.46 9.81
C GLU A 137 2.37 -32.64 8.65
N ARG A 138 2.42 -33.22 7.44
CA ARG A 138 2.78 -32.48 6.22
C ARG A 138 1.78 -31.36 5.92
N MET A 139 0.47 -31.63 6.00
CA MET A 139 -0.55 -30.61 5.78
C MET A 139 -0.50 -29.49 6.83
N LYS A 140 -0.25 -29.81 8.10
CA LYS A 140 -0.05 -28.79 9.13
C LYS A 140 1.14 -27.88 8.79
N GLN A 141 2.24 -28.48 8.35
CA GLN A 141 3.43 -27.73 7.97
C GLN A 141 3.16 -26.83 6.75
N GLU A 142 2.40 -27.33 5.77
CA GLU A 142 1.95 -26.54 4.62
C GLU A 142 1.01 -25.39 5.02
N CYS A 143 0.05 -25.64 5.91
CA CYS A 143 -0.80 -24.61 6.52
C CYS A 143 0.02 -23.51 7.21
N GLU A 144 1.03 -23.88 8.01
CA GLU A 144 1.89 -22.89 8.67
C GLU A 144 2.68 -22.06 7.67
N ASN A 145 3.18 -22.67 6.60
CA ASN A 145 3.91 -21.96 5.56
C ASN A 145 3.01 -20.94 4.84
N VAL A 146 1.82 -21.36 4.41
CA VAL A 146 0.84 -20.47 3.75
C VAL A 146 0.39 -19.36 4.71
N LYS A 147 0.26 -19.65 6.00
CA LYS A 147 -0.07 -18.64 7.02
C LYS A 147 1.02 -17.58 7.17
N LYS A 148 2.29 -18.00 7.23
CA LYS A 148 3.43 -17.07 7.26
C LYS A 148 3.48 -16.20 6.00
N GLU A 149 3.33 -16.81 4.83
CA GLU A 149 3.31 -16.07 3.56
C GLU A 149 2.16 -15.05 3.51
N LYS A 150 0.98 -15.42 4.02
CA LYS A 150 -0.16 -14.50 4.15
C LYS A 150 0.14 -13.33 5.08
N GLU A 151 0.74 -13.58 6.24
CA GLU A 151 1.14 -12.54 7.20
C GLU A 151 2.17 -11.57 6.58
N GLU A 152 3.15 -12.09 5.84
CA GLU A 152 4.13 -11.25 5.13
C GLU A 152 3.48 -10.34 4.08
N ILE A 153 2.52 -10.87 3.30
CA ILE A 153 1.79 -10.07 2.30
C ILE A 153 0.88 -9.03 2.96
N GLU A 154 0.21 -9.38 4.07
CA GLU A 154 -0.58 -8.42 4.84
C GLU A 154 0.28 -7.30 5.42
N GLU A 155 1.51 -7.60 5.86
CA GLU A 155 2.43 -6.58 6.34
C GLU A 155 2.95 -5.67 5.20
N LYS A 156 3.24 -6.24 4.03
CA LYS A 156 3.58 -5.46 2.81
C LYS A 156 2.42 -4.54 2.42
N LEU A 157 1.16 -5.00 2.50
CA LEU A 157 -0.04 -4.19 2.27
C LEU A 157 -0.16 -3.06 3.28
N ARG A 158 0.06 -3.31 4.58
CA ARG A 158 0.02 -2.26 5.61
C ARG A 158 1.06 -1.17 5.34
N LYS A 159 2.28 -1.54 4.95
CA LYS A 159 3.34 -0.59 4.59
C LYS A 159 2.96 0.24 3.36
N LEU A 160 2.27 -0.35 2.39
CA LEU A 160 1.82 0.35 1.17
C LEU A 160 0.68 1.35 1.40
N ILE A 161 -0.21 1.07 2.36
CA ILE A 161 -1.37 1.91 2.70
C ILE A 161 -0.99 3.09 3.64
N ILE A 162 0.04 2.91 4.46
CA ILE A 162 0.51 3.94 5.41
C ILE A 162 1.47 4.93 4.74
N ASP A 163 2.01 4.61 3.55
CA ASP A 163 2.84 5.50 2.71
C ASP A 163 2.15 6.13 1.50
#